data_AF-A0A502FRZ7-F1
#
_entry.id   AF-A0A502FRZ7-F1
#
_cell.length_a   1.000
_cell.length_b   1.000
_cell.length_c   1.000
_cell.angle_alpha   90.00
_cell.angle_beta   90.00
_cell.angle_gamma   90.00
#
_symmetry.space_group_name_H-M   'P 1'
#
loop_
_entity.id
_entity.type
_entity.pdbx_description
1 polymer ?
#
loop_
_entity_poly.entity_id
_entity_poly.type
_entity_poly.pdbx_seq_one_letter_code
_entity_poly.pdbx_strand_id
1 'polypeptide(L)'
;MRSDPDHAKLCWPIRCERNRPLSGRGRSVLWHVVPRAAEDPSGVVEVRAGIFGFFDLAMAGIGVCCIEDIALSVLATGISHQHNKGWILADAGWMAMARDCGAAKHEVDQGYGLVCDLSANPYRNVIVSECSLEPGIMTIRPGSLGMPPDLAIGRRARNLPNHSCATGAQHDRYHVVNGSANLWTAIWPHFGGW
;
A
#
# COMPACT_ATOMS: atom_id res chain seq x y z
N MET A 1 -30.92 -31.51 -18.82
CA MET A 1 -29.70 -31.36 -18.00
C MET A 1 -29.38 -29.86 -18.01
N ARG A 2 -29.70 -29.17 -16.91
CA ARG A 2 -29.59 -27.70 -16.81
C ARG A 2 -28.10 -27.31 -16.71
N SER A 3 -27.64 -26.44 -17.60
CA SER A 3 -26.37 -25.71 -17.46
C SER A 3 -26.69 -24.28 -17.02
N ASP A 4 -26.30 -23.95 -15.80
CA ASP A 4 -26.41 -22.63 -15.17
C ASP A 4 -25.38 -21.66 -15.79
N PRO A 5 -25.76 -20.46 -16.27
CA PRO A 5 -24.83 -19.49 -16.84
C PRO A 5 -24.31 -18.41 -15.87
N ASP A 6 -24.61 -18.46 -14.56
CA ASP A 6 -24.34 -17.34 -13.62
C ASP A 6 -22.92 -17.27 -13.00
N HIS A 7 -21.88 -17.46 -13.80
CA HIS A 7 -20.50 -17.13 -13.39
C HIS A 7 -19.87 -16.02 -14.26
N ALA A 8 -20.59 -14.91 -14.41
CA ALA A 8 -19.96 -13.64 -14.75
C ALA A 8 -19.35 -13.05 -13.47
N LYS A 9 -18.02 -13.10 -13.34
CA LYS A 9 -17.28 -12.25 -12.39
C LYS A 9 -17.55 -10.80 -12.78
N LEU A 10 -18.58 -10.19 -12.19
CA LEU A 10 -18.82 -8.77 -12.35
C LEU A 10 -17.81 -8.03 -11.47
N CYS A 11 -16.70 -7.63 -12.07
CA CYS A 11 -15.85 -6.55 -11.55
C CYS A 11 -16.51 -5.23 -11.97
N TRP A 12 -17.22 -4.57 -11.05
CA TRP A 12 -17.73 -3.22 -11.28
C TRP A 12 -16.58 -2.20 -11.19
N PRO A 13 -16.57 -1.16 -12.04
CA PRO A 13 -15.53 -0.13 -12.02
C PRO A 13 -15.65 0.71 -10.74
N ILE A 14 -14.61 0.70 -9.92
CA ILE A 14 -14.46 1.59 -8.76
C ILE A 14 -13.75 2.86 -9.24
N ARG A 15 -14.30 4.03 -8.91
CA ARG A 15 -13.76 5.33 -9.32
C ARG A 15 -13.44 6.17 -8.09
N CYS A 16 -12.17 6.50 -7.91
CA CYS A 16 -11.72 7.52 -6.97
C CYS A 16 -12.08 8.90 -7.55
N GLU A 17 -13.08 9.59 -6.99
CA GLU A 17 -13.39 10.98 -7.32
C GLU A 17 -12.91 11.90 -6.20
N ARG A 18 -11.91 12.76 -6.50
CA ARG A 18 -11.44 13.81 -5.59
C ARG A 18 -12.50 14.91 -5.46
N ASN A 19 -12.92 15.17 -4.22
CA ASN A 19 -13.50 16.40 -3.69
C ASN A 19 -14.68 17.03 -4.46
N ARG A 20 -15.89 16.89 -3.93
CA ARG A 20 -16.92 17.96 -4.00
C ARG A 20 -17.24 18.48 -2.60
N PRO A 21 -17.06 19.78 -2.31
CA PRO A 21 -17.57 20.36 -1.09
C PRO A 21 -19.08 20.54 -1.23
N LEU A 22 -19.86 19.97 -0.30
CA LEU A 22 -21.29 20.27 -0.17
C LEU A 22 -21.46 21.29 0.96
N SER A 23 -22.07 22.43 0.62
CA SER A 23 -22.41 23.49 1.55
C SER A 23 -23.59 23.07 2.42
N GLY A 24 -23.38 22.96 3.74
CA GLY A 24 -24.45 22.72 4.70
C GLY A 24 -23.91 22.42 6.10
N ARG A 25 -24.45 23.11 7.11
CA ARG A 25 -24.05 22.88 8.51
C ARG A 25 -24.42 21.46 8.94
N GLY A 26 -23.39 20.71 9.35
CA GLY A 26 -23.52 19.48 10.14
C GLY A 26 -23.98 18.24 9.36
N ARG A 27 -23.18 17.74 8.41
CA ARG A 27 -23.18 16.34 7.98
C ARG A 27 -21.76 15.91 7.57
N SER A 28 -21.30 14.80 8.14
CA SER A 28 -20.00 14.18 7.88
C SER A 28 -19.85 13.82 6.41
N VAL A 29 -18.73 14.25 5.80
CA VAL A 29 -18.39 13.92 4.41
C VAL A 29 -17.75 12.52 4.38
N LEU A 30 -18.32 11.72 3.49
CA LEU A 30 -18.15 10.30 3.26
C LEU A 30 -17.03 10.06 2.24
N TRP A 31 -16.06 9.20 2.56
CA TRP A 31 -15.06 8.69 1.61
C TRP A 31 -15.15 7.15 1.63
N HIS A 32 -15.47 6.54 0.48
CA HIS A 32 -15.91 5.15 0.41
C HIS A 32 -14.78 4.12 0.20
N VAL A 33 -14.79 3.08 1.03
CA VAL A 33 -14.76 1.68 0.56
C VAL A 33 -16.12 1.09 0.86
N VAL A 34 -17.05 1.23 -0.07
CA VAL A 34 -18.37 0.58 -0.03
C VAL A 34 -18.48 -0.18 -1.33
N PRO A 35 -18.81 -1.49 -1.35
CA PRO A 35 -19.19 -2.15 -2.60
C PRO A 35 -20.38 -1.35 -3.12
N ARG A 36 -20.18 -0.57 -4.19
CA ARG A 36 -21.11 0.45 -4.71
C ARG A 36 -22.05 0.96 -3.63
N ALA A 37 -21.66 2.05 -2.95
CA ALA A 37 -22.55 2.89 -2.15
C ALA A 37 -24.00 2.60 -2.54
N ALA A 38 -24.76 1.98 -1.62
CA ALA A 38 -26.16 1.70 -1.87
C ALA A 38 -26.72 2.94 -2.57
N GLU A 39 -27.22 2.79 -3.80
CA GLU A 39 -27.60 3.96 -4.63
C GLU A 39 -28.55 4.88 -3.88
N ASP A 40 -29.20 4.33 -2.86
CA ASP A 40 -29.86 5.04 -1.79
C ASP A 40 -29.32 4.59 -0.41
N PRO A 41 -28.56 5.43 0.32
CA PRO A 41 -28.18 5.19 1.70
C PRO A 41 -29.29 5.58 2.69
N SER A 42 -30.53 5.84 2.23
CA SER A 42 -31.64 6.16 3.11
C SER A 42 -31.84 5.07 4.17
N GLY A 43 -32.00 5.49 5.42
CA GLY A 43 -32.13 4.59 6.57
C GLY A 43 -30.81 4.04 7.13
N VAL A 44 -29.65 4.26 6.49
CA VAL A 44 -28.35 3.92 7.07
C VAL A 44 -27.95 4.96 8.11
N VAL A 45 -27.73 4.53 9.35
CA VAL A 45 -27.37 5.41 10.48
C VAL A 45 -25.87 5.42 10.80
N GLU A 46 -25.11 4.42 10.35
CA GLU A 46 -23.67 4.31 10.58
C GLU A 46 -22.97 3.58 9.42
N VAL A 47 -21.78 4.04 9.06
CA VAL A 47 -20.83 3.35 8.19
C VAL A 47 -19.49 3.27 8.92
N ARG A 48 -18.89 2.07 8.96
CA ARG A 48 -17.60 1.83 9.62
C ARG A 48 -16.54 1.51 8.57
N ALA A 49 -15.52 2.35 8.49
CA ALA A 49 -14.35 2.15 7.65
C ALA A 49 -13.09 2.42 8.49
N GLY A 50 -12.01 1.69 8.22
CA GLY A 50 -10.74 1.82 8.94
C GLY A 50 -9.56 2.09 8.00
N ILE A 51 -9.32 1.17 7.07
CA ILE A 51 -8.12 1.18 6.21
C ILE A 51 -7.95 2.47 5.38
N PHE A 52 -9.04 3.18 5.08
CA PHE A 52 -9.04 4.40 4.26
C PHE A 52 -8.17 5.54 4.81
N GLY A 53 -7.82 5.52 6.10
CA GLY A 53 -6.88 6.48 6.68
C GLY A 53 -5.46 6.36 6.11
N PHE A 54 -5.10 5.18 5.60
CA PHE A 54 -3.79 4.93 4.99
C PHE A 54 -3.86 4.43 3.55
N PHE A 55 -4.90 3.67 3.19
CA PHE A 55 -4.92 2.77 2.03
C PHE A 55 -3.70 1.83 1.99
N ASP A 56 -3.61 1.00 0.95
CA ASP A 56 -2.50 0.09 0.70
C ASP A 56 -2.55 -0.43 -0.73
N LEU A 57 -1.56 -1.26 -1.10
CA LEU A 57 -1.51 -1.83 -2.44
C LEU A 57 -2.64 -2.83 -2.71
N ALA A 58 -3.22 -3.46 -1.69
CA ALA A 58 -4.39 -4.30 -1.87
C ALA A 58 -5.60 -3.47 -2.29
N MET A 59 -5.86 -2.34 -1.63
CA MET A 59 -6.92 -1.39 -2.00
C MET A 59 -6.68 -0.77 -3.39
N ALA A 60 -5.43 -0.43 -3.72
CA ALA A 60 -5.10 0.05 -5.05
C ALA A 60 -5.32 -1.04 -6.12
N GLY A 61 -4.96 -2.29 -5.84
CA GLY A 61 -5.10 -3.41 -6.76
C GLY A 61 -6.55 -3.81 -7.07
N ILE A 62 -7.50 -3.51 -6.18
CA ILE A 62 -8.94 -3.67 -6.44
C ILE A 62 -9.60 -2.40 -7.00
N GLY A 63 -8.84 -1.32 -7.21
CA GLY A 63 -9.31 -0.07 -7.81
C GLY A 63 -9.97 0.92 -6.83
N VAL A 64 -9.83 0.71 -5.52
CA VAL A 64 -10.43 1.58 -4.49
C VAL A 64 -9.70 2.93 -4.36
N CYS A 65 -8.38 2.93 -4.52
CA CYS A 65 -7.55 4.13 -4.46
C CYS A 65 -6.47 4.10 -5.55
N CYS A 66 -5.81 5.23 -5.77
CA CYS A 66 -4.58 5.27 -6.55
C CYS A 66 -3.37 4.94 -5.66
N ILE A 67 -2.23 4.60 -6.27
CA ILE A 67 -0.97 4.35 -5.53
C ILE A 67 -0.54 5.62 -4.78
N GLU A 68 -0.79 6.78 -5.36
CA GLU A 68 -0.46 8.10 -4.81
C GLU A 68 -1.34 8.48 -3.61
N ASP A 69 -2.46 7.78 -3.41
CA ASP A 69 -3.33 7.99 -2.24
C ASP A 69 -2.86 7.17 -1.03
N ILE A 70 -1.87 6.28 -1.18
CA ILE A 70 -1.32 5.48 -0.08
C ILE A 70 -0.44 6.35 0.82
N ALA A 71 -0.87 6.54 2.06
CA ALA A 71 -0.18 7.40 3.03
C ALA A 71 0.89 6.67 3.86
N LEU A 72 0.76 5.35 4.04
CA LEU A 72 1.70 4.55 4.82
C LEU A 72 2.84 4.00 3.94
N SER A 73 4.06 4.09 4.44
CA SER A 73 5.19 3.35 3.88
C SER A 73 6.25 3.07 4.94
N VAL A 74 7.08 2.06 4.68
CA VAL A 74 8.23 1.71 5.52
C VAL A 74 9.49 2.32 4.90
N LEU A 75 10.23 3.10 5.69
CA LEU A 75 11.54 3.60 5.28
C LEU A 75 12.57 2.47 5.42
N ALA A 76 13.31 2.20 4.37
CA ALA A 76 14.32 1.14 4.32
C ALA A 76 15.65 1.71 3.83
N THR A 77 16.76 1.17 4.31
CA THR A 77 18.12 1.49 3.89
C THR A 77 18.70 0.32 3.11
N GLY A 78 19.27 0.58 1.93
CA GLY A 78 20.05 -0.41 1.19
C GLY A 78 21.31 -0.79 1.96
N ILE A 79 21.47 -2.07 2.29
CA ILE A 79 22.57 -2.59 3.11
C ILE A 79 23.58 -3.42 2.32
N SER A 80 23.19 -4.00 1.18
CA SER A 80 24.08 -4.81 0.35
C SER A 80 23.51 -5.03 -1.06
N HIS A 81 24.37 -5.37 -2.03
CA HIS A 81 23.98 -5.70 -3.41
C HIS A 81 24.47 -7.09 -3.81
N GLN A 82 23.67 -7.82 -4.58
CA GLN A 82 24.14 -8.97 -5.38
C GLN A 82 23.96 -8.64 -6.86
N HIS A 83 24.95 -7.95 -7.43
CA HIS A 83 24.88 -7.43 -8.80
C HIS A 83 24.63 -8.51 -9.86
N ASN A 84 25.20 -9.70 -9.68
CA ASN A 84 24.99 -10.84 -10.59
C ASN A 84 23.54 -11.33 -10.63
N LYS A 85 22.74 -11.04 -9.59
CA LYS A 85 21.31 -11.38 -9.52
C LYS A 85 20.40 -10.17 -9.70
N GLY A 86 20.97 -8.96 -9.76
CA GLY A 86 20.20 -7.71 -9.76
C GLY A 86 19.46 -7.46 -8.44
N TRP A 87 20.00 -7.91 -7.31
CA TRP A 87 19.36 -7.78 -6.00
C TRP A 87 19.91 -6.60 -5.21
N ILE A 88 19.01 -5.88 -4.55
CA ILE A 88 19.33 -4.90 -3.51
C ILE A 88 18.74 -5.44 -2.20
N LEU A 89 19.59 -5.64 -1.20
CA LEU A 89 19.15 -6.03 0.13
C LEU A 89 18.94 -4.75 0.94
N ALA A 90 17.80 -4.68 1.63
CA ALA A 90 17.46 -3.57 2.51
C ALA A 90 17.04 -4.07 3.89
N ASP A 91 17.18 -3.22 4.91
CA ASP A 91 16.81 -3.49 6.32
C ASP A 91 15.29 -3.50 6.60
N ALA A 92 14.49 -3.91 5.62
CA ALA A 92 13.03 -3.96 5.71
C ALA A 92 12.49 -5.34 5.28
N GLY A 93 12.73 -6.36 6.12
CA GLY A 93 12.20 -7.71 6.01
C GLY A 93 10.76 -7.83 6.54
N TRP A 94 10.30 -9.05 6.81
CA TRP A 94 8.91 -9.27 7.23
C TRP A 94 8.62 -8.75 8.65
N MET A 95 9.63 -8.55 9.51
CA MET A 95 9.44 -7.82 10.77
C MET A 95 9.12 -6.35 10.57
N ALA A 96 9.39 -5.76 9.40
CA ALA A 96 9.05 -4.36 9.10
C ALA A 96 7.84 -4.26 8.18
N MET A 97 7.74 -5.15 7.18
CA MET A 97 6.71 -5.12 6.14
C MET A 97 5.47 -5.97 6.47
N ALA A 98 5.54 -6.83 7.49
CA ALA A 98 4.71 -8.03 7.66
C ALA A 98 4.95 -9.09 6.57
N ARG A 99 4.33 -10.27 6.74
CA ARG A 99 4.38 -11.39 5.78
C ARG A 99 3.12 -11.45 4.88
N ASP A 100 2.37 -10.35 4.82
CA ASP A 100 1.14 -10.25 4.06
C ASP A 100 1.44 -10.11 2.56
N CYS A 101 0.95 -11.05 1.76
CA CYS A 101 1.02 -11.05 0.29
C CYS A 101 -0.39 -10.94 -0.33
N GLY A 102 -1.29 -10.16 0.28
CA GLY A 102 -2.70 -10.05 -0.14
C GLY A 102 -2.87 -9.60 -1.60
N ALA A 103 -1.91 -8.85 -2.14
CA ALA A 103 -1.90 -8.40 -3.53
C ALA A 103 -1.38 -9.45 -4.54
N ALA A 104 -0.90 -10.62 -4.10
CA ALA A 104 -0.28 -11.61 -4.99
C ALA A 104 -1.25 -12.19 -6.04
N LYS A 105 -2.56 -12.13 -5.79
CA LYS A 105 -3.61 -12.61 -6.71
C LYS A 105 -4.28 -11.50 -7.50
N HIS A 106 -3.84 -10.25 -7.35
CA HIS A 106 -4.34 -9.14 -8.16
C HIS A 106 -3.74 -9.18 -9.56
N GLU A 107 -4.20 -8.31 -10.45
CA GLU A 107 -3.66 -8.18 -11.81
C GLU A 107 -2.13 -7.94 -11.79
N VAL A 108 -1.65 -7.22 -10.77
CA VAL A 108 -0.24 -6.93 -10.54
C VAL A 108 0.16 -7.44 -9.15
N ASP A 109 1.00 -8.48 -9.10
CA ASP A 109 1.55 -9.03 -7.85
C ASP A 109 2.57 -8.10 -7.21
N GLN A 110 2.31 -7.54 -6.05
CA GLN A 110 3.24 -6.57 -5.44
C GLN A 110 4.35 -7.20 -4.60
N GLY A 111 4.51 -8.52 -4.59
CA GLY A 111 5.46 -9.20 -3.72
C GLY A 111 5.14 -8.94 -2.25
N TYR A 112 6.08 -8.37 -1.51
CA TYR A 112 5.90 -7.87 -0.13
C TYR A 112 5.71 -6.35 -0.07
N GLY A 113 5.82 -5.64 -1.20
CA GLY A 113 5.65 -4.19 -1.26
C GLY A 113 6.25 -3.57 -2.52
N LEU A 114 5.81 -2.35 -2.82
CA LEU A 114 6.27 -1.55 -3.97
C LEU A 114 7.33 -0.54 -3.52
N VAL A 115 8.49 -0.52 -4.18
CA VAL A 115 9.59 0.38 -3.83
C VAL A 115 9.37 1.76 -4.44
N CYS A 116 9.62 2.80 -3.66
CA CYS A 116 9.53 4.20 -4.02
C CYS A 116 10.82 4.95 -3.67
N ASP A 117 11.01 6.09 -4.31
CA ASP A 117 11.98 7.08 -3.85
C ASP A 117 11.55 7.71 -2.50
N LEU A 118 12.39 8.59 -1.96
CA LEU A 118 12.10 9.28 -0.70
C LEU A 118 10.89 10.22 -0.78
N SER A 119 10.49 10.64 -1.96
CA SER A 119 9.31 11.46 -2.20
C SER A 119 8.05 10.62 -2.43
N ALA A 120 8.11 9.31 -2.18
CA ALA A 120 7.03 8.35 -2.41
C ALA A 120 6.69 8.09 -3.88
N ASN A 121 7.53 8.51 -4.83
CA ASN A 121 7.30 8.19 -6.25
C ASN A 121 7.67 6.73 -6.50
N PRO A 122 6.76 5.90 -7.04
CA PRO A 122 7.00 4.47 -7.22
C PRO A 122 8.00 4.19 -8.35
N TYR A 123 8.97 3.34 -8.06
CA TYR A 123 9.70 2.61 -9.08
C TYR A 123 8.79 1.49 -9.58
N ARG A 124 7.97 1.79 -10.61
CA ARG A 124 6.84 0.96 -11.08
C ARG A 124 7.08 -0.57 -11.12
N ASN A 125 8.29 -0.99 -11.49
CA ASN A 125 8.64 -2.39 -11.65
C ASN A 125 9.58 -2.94 -10.57
N VAL A 126 9.81 -2.21 -9.48
CA VAL A 126 10.73 -2.63 -8.40
C VAL A 126 9.92 -2.92 -7.16
N ILE A 127 9.98 -4.17 -6.73
CA ILE A 127 9.20 -4.70 -5.61
C ILE A 127 10.15 -5.29 -4.58
N VAL A 128 9.68 -5.41 -3.35
CA VAL A 128 10.28 -6.30 -2.36
C VAL A 128 9.82 -7.72 -2.70
N SER A 129 10.65 -8.50 -3.39
CA SER A 129 10.26 -9.82 -3.91
C SER A 129 10.41 -10.93 -2.87
N GLU A 130 11.35 -10.78 -1.93
CA GLU A 130 11.57 -11.74 -0.86
C GLU A 130 11.78 -11.01 0.48
N CYS A 131 11.31 -11.61 1.57
CA CYS A 131 11.51 -11.11 2.92
C CYS A 131 11.98 -12.24 3.85
N SER A 132 13.14 -12.05 4.46
CA SER A 132 13.55 -12.77 5.67
C SER A 132 13.15 -11.95 6.91
N LEU A 133 13.55 -12.38 8.12
CA LEU A 133 13.20 -11.70 9.37
C LEU A 133 13.49 -10.20 9.31
N GLU A 134 14.74 -9.85 9.07
CA GLU A 134 15.23 -8.47 9.03
C GLU A 134 15.52 -7.94 7.62
N PRO A 135 16.12 -8.71 6.70
CA PRO A 135 16.36 -8.19 5.36
C PRO A 135 15.20 -8.48 4.41
N GLY A 136 14.87 -7.48 3.60
CA GLY A 136 14.06 -7.60 2.39
C GLY A 136 14.95 -7.55 1.14
N ILE A 137 14.55 -8.24 0.08
CA ILE A 137 15.23 -8.25 -1.21
C ILE A 137 14.37 -7.47 -2.20
N MET A 138 14.91 -6.36 -2.70
CA MET A 138 14.32 -5.55 -3.75
C MET A 138 14.84 -6.03 -5.11
N THR A 139 13.92 -6.34 -6.02
CA THR A 139 14.25 -6.76 -7.38
C THR A 139 13.31 -6.12 -8.38
N ILE A 140 13.70 -6.17 -9.65
CA ILE A 140 12.74 -5.95 -10.72
C ILE A 140 11.73 -7.10 -10.71
N ARG A 141 10.47 -6.75 -10.90
CA ARG A 141 9.36 -7.65 -11.16
C ARG A 141 9.70 -8.62 -12.30
N PRO A 142 9.44 -9.94 -12.14
CA PRO A 142 9.61 -10.91 -13.21
C PRO A 142 8.90 -10.49 -14.51
N GLY A 143 9.58 -10.65 -15.65
CA GLY A 143 9.04 -10.30 -16.97
C GLY A 143 9.05 -8.81 -17.31
N SER A 144 9.50 -7.93 -16.40
CA SER A 144 9.68 -6.51 -16.71
C SER A 144 11.06 -6.23 -17.29
N LEU A 145 11.13 -5.32 -18.27
CA LEU A 145 12.39 -4.80 -18.79
C LEU A 145 12.85 -3.65 -17.90
N GLY A 146 14.11 -3.68 -17.46
CA GLY A 146 14.71 -2.59 -16.68
C GLY A 146 15.98 -3.00 -15.94
N MET A 147 16.53 -2.06 -15.20
CA MET A 147 17.49 -2.29 -14.12
C MET A 147 16.88 -1.78 -12.80
N PRO A 148 17.20 -2.38 -11.64
CA PRO A 148 16.81 -1.79 -10.37
C PRO A 148 17.45 -0.39 -10.25
N PRO A 149 16.85 0.54 -9.48
CA PRO A 149 17.45 1.84 -9.24
C PRO A 149 18.84 1.65 -8.64
N ASP A 150 19.76 2.57 -8.94
CA ASP A 150 21.07 2.60 -8.29
C ASP A 150 20.92 3.13 -6.87
N LEU A 151 20.39 2.28 -5.99
CA LEU A 151 20.26 2.56 -4.57
C LEU A 151 21.57 2.20 -3.89
N ALA A 152 22.58 3.07 -3.99
CA ALA A 152 23.87 2.84 -3.35
C ALA A 152 23.70 2.43 -1.87
N ILE A 153 24.61 1.59 -1.36
CA ILE A 153 24.59 1.18 0.06
C ILE A 153 24.54 2.42 0.97
N GLY A 154 23.67 2.39 1.97
CA GLY A 154 23.37 3.51 2.87
C GLY A 154 22.31 4.48 2.35
N ARG A 155 21.86 4.36 1.09
CA ARG A 155 20.73 5.13 0.57
C ARG A 155 19.41 4.54 1.05
N ARG A 156 18.44 5.43 1.22
CA ARG A 156 17.12 5.10 1.72
C ARG A 156 16.09 5.10 0.60
N ALA A 157 15.14 4.19 0.70
CA ALA A 157 13.96 4.08 -0.13
C ALA A 157 12.71 3.94 0.76
N ARG A 158 11.53 4.12 0.18
CA ARG A 158 10.25 3.89 0.87
C ARG A 158 9.58 2.66 0.25
N ASN A 159 8.97 1.80 1.06
CA ASN A 159 8.22 0.64 0.59
C ASN A 159 6.74 0.80 0.94
N LEU A 160 5.88 0.82 -0.09
CA LEU A 160 4.43 0.79 0.12
C LEU A 160 4.01 -0.62 0.53
N PRO A 161 3.17 -0.77 1.57
CA PRO A 161 2.77 -2.07 2.07
C PRO A 161 1.65 -2.70 1.24
N ASN A 162 1.61 -4.03 1.20
CA ASN A 162 0.45 -4.75 0.69
C ASN A 162 -0.81 -4.48 1.50
N HIS A 163 -0.67 -4.44 2.83
CA HIS A 163 -1.77 -4.32 3.76
C HIS A 163 -1.36 -3.46 4.95
N SER A 164 -1.92 -2.25 5.03
CA SER A 164 -1.47 -1.25 6.01
C SER A 164 -1.73 -1.66 7.46
N CYS A 165 -2.80 -2.42 7.75
CA CYS A 165 -3.04 -2.94 9.10
C CYS A 165 -1.96 -3.94 9.53
N ALA A 166 -1.62 -4.88 8.66
CA ALA A 166 -0.63 -5.92 8.97
C ALA A 166 0.78 -5.32 9.15
N THR A 167 1.15 -4.40 8.26
CA THR A 167 2.42 -3.66 8.35
C THR A 167 2.44 -2.77 9.59
N GLY A 168 1.41 -1.96 9.82
CA GLY A 168 1.33 -1.06 10.98
C GLY A 168 1.43 -1.78 12.32
N ALA A 169 0.90 -3.01 12.43
CA ALA A 169 1.02 -3.84 13.62
C ALA A 169 2.47 -4.26 13.97
N GLN A 170 3.41 -4.15 13.03
CA GLN A 170 4.82 -4.42 13.30
C GLN A 170 5.57 -3.25 13.96
N HIS A 171 4.95 -2.07 14.04
CA HIS A 171 5.57 -0.85 14.54
C HIS A 171 4.84 -0.37 15.80
N ASP A 172 5.62 0.10 16.78
CA ASP A 172 5.09 0.67 18.03
C ASP A 172 4.67 2.14 17.89
N ARG A 173 5.02 2.77 16.77
CA ARG A 173 4.74 4.17 16.45
C ARG A 173 4.80 4.44 14.96
N TYR A 174 4.16 5.52 14.54
CA TYR A 174 4.29 6.10 13.20
C TYR A 174 5.05 7.40 13.25
N HIS A 175 5.96 7.60 12.29
CA HIS A 175 6.59 8.88 12.02
C HIS A 175 5.75 9.63 10.98
N VAL A 176 5.08 10.70 11.41
CA VAL A 176 4.24 11.50 10.53
C VAL A 176 5.13 12.49 9.79
N VAL A 177 5.02 12.50 8.46
CA VAL A 177 5.85 13.33 7.58
C VAL A 177 5.02 14.39 6.88
N ASN A 178 5.57 15.59 6.73
CA ASN A 178 5.01 16.57 5.81
C ASN A 178 5.47 16.23 4.38
N GLY A 179 4.51 15.88 3.52
CA GLY A 179 4.74 15.29 2.19
C GLY A 179 5.58 16.11 1.21
N SER A 180 5.92 17.36 1.52
CA SER A 180 6.77 18.20 0.67
C SER A 180 8.24 18.29 1.13
N ALA A 181 8.54 17.97 2.38
CA ALA A 181 9.86 18.23 2.96
C ALA A 181 10.55 16.99 3.54
N ASN A 182 9.88 15.82 3.58
CA ASN A 182 10.36 14.64 4.31
C ASN A 182 10.76 14.94 5.77
N LEU A 183 10.18 16.01 6.32
CA LEU A 183 10.39 16.44 7.69
C LEU A 183 9.37 15.75 8.57
N TRP A 184 9.86 15.16 9.65
CA TRP A 184 9.04 14.59 10.70
C TRP A 184 8.32 15.71 11.44
N THR A 185 6.99 15.64 11.47
CA THR A 185 6.14 16.65 12.12
C THR A 185 5.53 16.14 13.42
N ALA A 186 5.33 14.83 13.55
CA ALA A 186 4.82 14.20 14.75
C ALA A 186 5.25 12.73 14.84
N ILE A 187 5.11 12.18 16.04
CA ILE A 187 5.20 10.74 16.30
C ILE A 187 3.87 10.32 16.91
N TRP A 188 3.21 9.34 16.29
CA TRP A 188 1.96 8.78 16.80
C TRP A 188 2.22 7.40 17.39
N PRO A 189 1.99 7.16 18.69
CA PRO A 189 2.11 5.82 19.25
C PRO A 189 1.07 4.90 18.63
N HIS A 190 1.44 3.65 18.40
CA HIS A 190 0.54 2.60 17.95
C HIS A 190 0.31 1.60 19.10
N PHE A 191 -0.95 1.28 19.35
CA PHE A 191 -1.31 0.29 20.35
C PHE A 191 -0.98 -1.12 19.84
N GLY A 192 -0.46 -1.97 20.72
CA GLY A 192 -0.25 -3.40 20.48
C GLY A 192 -0.75 -4.24 21.65
N GLY A 193 -1.20 -5.46 21.36
CA GLY A 193 -1.75 -6.40 22.34
C GLY A 193 -3.29 -6.43 22.38
N TRP A 194 -3.83 -6.82 23.53
CA TRP A 194 -5.27 -6.88 23.84
C TRP A 194 -5.52 -6.30 25.23
#